data_AF-A0A1N6JE60-F1
#
_entry.id   AF-A0A1N6JE60-F1
#
_cell.length_a   1.000
_cell.length_b   1.000
_cell.length_c   1.000
_cell.angle_alpha   90.00
_cell.angle_beta   90.00
_cell.angle_gamma   90.00
#
_symmetry.space_group_name_H-M   'P 1'
#
loop_
_entity.id
_entity.type
_entity.pdbx_description
1 polymer ?
#
loop_
_entity_poly.entity_id
_entity_poly.type
_entity_poly.pdbx_seq_one_letter_code
_entity_poly.pdbx_strand_id
1 'polypeptide(L)'
;MKHFNRPILHLTLGAAALAVLLPTVVLADDAPSPCAALKRIVAAAPDGFTGLSQAEVNGVAQPYGDDAQCNASHDSYQCLWTPHHDAGSSADALQSVAADIASCLPDATHDQNSPARQHFYLGARGKRTQITATTAGAAKLRLVVTGK
;
A
#
# COMPACT_ATOMS: atom_id res chain seq x y z
N MET A 1 68.97 -22.40 -42.66
CA MET A 1 68.22 -21.69 -41.59
C MET A 1 68.75 -20.26 -41.51
N LYS A 2 67.97 -19.26 -41.94
CA LYS A 2 68.38 -17.84 -41.98
C LYS A 2 67.23 -16.98 -41.46
N HIS A 3 67.54 -16.15 -40.46
CA HIS A 3 66.69 -15.13 -39.84
C HIS A 3 66.23 -14.06 -40.83
N PHE A 4 65.07 -13.47 -40.59
CA PHE A 4 64.64 -12.08 -40.88
C PHE A 4 63.14 -12.04 -40.47
N ASN A 5 62.51 -11.04 -39.85
CA ASN A 5 62.85 -9.76 -39.21
C ASN A 5 61.52 -9.30 -38.58
N ARG A 6 61.54 -8.67 -37.39
CA ARG A 6 60.31 -8.14 -36.76
C ARG A 6 59.83 -6.91 -37.53
N PRO A 7 58.50 -6.73 -37.63
CA PRO A 7 57.96 -5.39 -37.43
C PRO A 7 56.95 -5.36 -36.28
N ILE A 8 57.10 -4.28 -35.53
CA ILE A 8 56.31 -3.79 -34.41
C ILE A 8 54.84 -3.68 -34.83
N LEU A 9 53.93 -4.36 -34.12
CA LEU A 9 52.49 -4.12 -34.28
C LEU A 9 52.04 -3.07 -33.26
N HIS A 10 51.43 -2.04 -33.79
CA HIS A 10 51.05 -0.80 -33.14
C HIS A 10 50.04 -0.99 -32.01
N LEU A 11 50.32 -0.36 -30.86
CA LEU A 11 49.33 -0.04 -29.83
C LEU A 11 48.32 0.95 -30.40
N THR A 12 47.04 0.59 -30.38
CA THR A 12 45.93 1.55 -30.43
C THR A 12 45.05 1.36 -29.20
N LEU A 13 45.08 2.37 -28.33
CA LEU A 13 44.17 2.58 -27.22
C LEU A 13 42.73 2.67 -27.76
N GLY A 14 41.87 1.73 -27.36
CA GLY A 14 40.42 1.87 -27.46
C GLY A 14 39.86 2.25 -26.09
N ALA A 15 39.38 3.48 -25.96
CA ALA A 15 38.84 4.03 -24.73
C ALA A 15 37.71 3.16 -24.16
N ALA A 16 37.87 2.72 -22.90
CA ALA A 16 36.79 2.11 -22.13
C ALA A 16 35.75 3.20 -21.81
N ALA A 17 34.65 3.24 -22.56
CA ALA A 17 33.47 3.98 -22.15
C ALA A 17 32.79 3.19 -21.02
N LEU A 18 33.12 3.50 -19.77
CA LEU A 18 32.25 3.15 -18.65
C LEU A 18 30.95 3.95 -18.83
N ALA A 19 29.93 3.30 -19.39
CA ALA A 19 28.56 3.77 -19.22
C ALA A 19 28.26 3.71 -17.72
N VAL A 20 28.22 4.89 -17.07
CA VAL A 20 27.68 5.02 -15.72
C VAL A 20 26.19 4.71 -15.84
N LEU A 21 25.84 3.46 -15.58
CA LEU A 21 24.48 3.08 -15.21
C LEU A 21 24.22 3.76 -13.86
N LEU A 22 23.69 4.98 -13.90
CA LEU A 22 23.04 5.55 -12.72
C LEU A 22 21.96 4.56 -12.32
N PRO A 23 21.98 3.97 -11.12
CA PRO A 23 20.82 3.25 -10.65
C PRO A 23 19.71 4.29 -10.56
N THR A 24 18.70 4.17 -11.41
CA THR A 24 17.40 4.74 -11.08
C THR A 24 17.03 4.06 -9.78
N VAL A 25 17.12 4.80 -8.68
CA VAL A 25 16.64 4.38 -7.38
C VAL A 25 15.11 4.32 -7.52
N VAL A 26 14.61 3.21 -8.05
CA VAL A 26 13.26 2.77 -7.79
C VAL A 26 13.29 2.40 -6.31
N LEU A 27 12.66 3.26 -5.49
CA LEU A 27 12.37 2.93 -4.10
C LEU A 27 11.48 1.69 -4.16
N ALA A 28 11.98 0.54 -3.72
CA ALA A 28 11.18 -0.68 -3.61
C ALA A 28 9.98 -0.52 -2.65
N ASP A 29 9.88 0.63 -1.99
CA ASP A 29 8.74 1.09 -1.18
C ASP A 29 7.56 1.61 -2.02
N ASP A 30 7.70 1.72 -3.34
CA ASP A 30 6.61 2.13 -4.25
C ASP A 30 5.62 0.99 -4.57
N ALA A 31 5.84 -0.22 -4.03
CA ALA A 31 4.80 -1.24 -4.06
C ALA A 31 3.62 -0.76 -3.19
N PRO A 32 2.37 -0.84 -3.65
CA PRO A 32 1.22 -0.49 -2.83
C PRO A 32 1.20 -1.36 -1.58
N SER A 33 1.54 -0.77 -0.42
CA SER A 33 1.45 -1.47 0.86
C SER A 33 0.20 -1.01 1.62
N PRO A 34 -0.55 -1.94 2.23
CA PRO A 34 -1.78 -1.60 2.95
C PRO A 34 -1.49 -0.59 4.07
N CYS A 35 -0.35 -0.73 4.76
CA CYS A 35 0.05 0.19 5.80
C CYS A 35 0.33 1.60 5.28
N ALA A 36 1.03 1.74 4.15
CA ALA A 36 1.37 3.07 3.63
C ALA A 36 0.13 3.79 3.10
N ALA A 37 -0.81 3.07 2.50
CA ALA A 37 -2.12 3.59 2.11
C ALA A 37 -2.94 4.00 3.35
N LEU A 38 -3.08 3.09 4.32
CA LEU A 38 -3.87 3.33 5.53
C LEU A 38 -3.36 4.52 6.34
N LYS A 39 -2.03 4.65 6.51
CA LYS A 39 -1.42 5.79 7.20
C LYS A 39 -1.72 7.12 6.50
N ARG A 40 -1.64 7.16 5.16
CA ARG A 40 -2.00 8.36 4.37
C ARG A 40 -3.48 8.72 4.53
N ILE A 41 -4.38 7.73 4.44
CA ILE A 41 -5.82 7.92 4.62
C ILE A 41 -6.12 8.48 6.01
N VAL A 42 -5.55 7.88 7.06
CA VAL A 42 -5.77 8.31 8.45
C VAL A 42 -5.16 9.69 8.73
N ALA A 43 -4.00 10.01 8.14
CA ALA A 43 -3.36 11.32 8.28
C ALA A 43 -4.14 12.46 7.62
N ALA A 44 -5.01 12.16 6.65
CA ALA A 44 -5.91 13.14 6.07
C ALA A 44 -7.08 13.51 7.00
N ALA A 45 -7.37 12.68 8.01
CA ALA A 45 -8.40 12.96 8.99
C ALA A 45 -7.85 13.80 10.18
N PRO A 46 -8.70 14.62 10.83
CA PRO A 46 -10.12 14.85 10.54
C PRO A 46 -10.35 15.92 9.46
N ASP A 47 -9.28 16.54 8.94
CA ASP A 47 -9.34 17.78 8.16
C ASP A 47 -9.81 17.58 6.71
N GLY A 48 -9.78 16.36 6.20
CA GLY A 48 -10.57 15.90 5.05
C GLY A 48 -9.79 15.10 4.00
N PHE A 49 -10.50 14.27 3.21
CA PHE A 49 -9.89 13.26 2.32
C PHE A 49 -9.79 13.68 0.84
N THR A 50 -10.18 14.91 0.47
CA THR A 50 -10.29 15.36 -0.93
C THR A 50 -8.95 15.46 -1.67
N GLY A 51 -7.83 15.54 -0.96
CA GLY A 51 -6.48 15.62 -1.53
C GLY A 51 -5.82 14.27 -1.83
N LEU A 52 -6.48 13.14 -1.51
CA LEU A 52 -5.90 11.82 -1.67
C LEU A 52 -5.92 11.37 -3.15
N SER A 53 -4.78 10.95 -3.69
CA SER A 53 -4.74 10.37 -5.03
C SER A 53 -5.26 8.93 -5.02
N GLN A 54 -5.85 8.49 -6.15
CA GLN A 54 -6.36 7.10 -6.26
C GLN A 54 -5.27 6.05 -6.06
N ALA A 55 -4.05 6.29 -6.56
CA ALA A 55 -2.94 5.36 -6.40
C ALA A 55 -2.56 5.15 -4.92
N GLU A 56 -2.61 6.22 -4.12
CA GLU A 56 -2.28 6.16 -2.69
C GLU A 56 -3.34 5.44 -1.87
N VAL A 57 -4.61 5.51 -2.27
CA VAL A 57 -5.71 4.98 -1.48
C VAL A 57 -6.17 3.60 -1.93
N ASN A 58 -5.98 3.21 -3.19
CA ASN A 58 -6.35 1.88 -3.66
C ASN A 58 -5.45 0.79 -3.05
N GLY A 59 -4.23 1.15 -2.63
CA GLY A 59 -3.30 0.24 -1.96
C GLY A 59 -3.82 -0.34 -0.64
N VAL A 60 -4.87 0.23 -0.04
CA VAL A 60 -5.44 -0.28 1.21
C VAL A 60 -6.10 -1.66 1.05
N ALA A 61 -6.54 -1.99 -0.16
CA ALA A 61 -7.14 -3.28 -0.48
C ALA A 61 -6.09 -4.34 -0.84
N GLN A 62 -4.83 -3.96 -1.04
CA GLN A 62 -3.75 -4.89 -1.33
C GLN A 62 -3.10 -5.37 -0.02
N PRO A 63 -2.71 -6.64 0.11
CA PRO A 63 -2.77 -7.69 -0.91
C PRO A 63 -4.10 -8.45 -0.94
N TYR A 64 -5.17 -7.96 -0.29
CA TYR A 64 -6.40 -8.74 -0.10
C TYR A 64 -7.30 -8.86 -1.33
N GLY A 65 -7.22 -7.94 -2.30
CA GLY A 65 -8.09 -7.94 -3.47
C GLY A 65 -7.66 -6.94 -4.54
N ASP A 66 -7.91 -7.30 -5.81
CA ASP A 66 -7.45 -6.54 -6.99
C ASP A 66 -8.50 -5.63 -7.62
N ASP A 67 -9.78 -5.78 -7.23
CA ASP A 67 -10.93 -5.09 -7.82
C ASP A 67 -11.41 -3.91 -6.96
N ALA A 68 -10.48 -3.28 -6.25
CA ALA A 68 -10.76 -2.21 -5.29
C ALA A 68 -11.48 -1.02 -5.94
N GLN A 69 -12.64 -0.67 -5.40
CA GLN A 69 -13.42 0.51 -5.77
C GLN A 69 -13.43 1.47 -4.58
N CYS A 70 -12.51 2.43 -4.62
CA CYS A 70 -12.37 3.41 -3.56
C CYS A 70 -12.88 4.80 -3.98
N ASN A 71 -13.48 5.52 -3.03
CA ASN A 71 -13.85 6.92 -3.17
C ASN A 71 -13.44 7.71 -1.91
N ALA A 72 -13.15 8.99 -2.12
CA ALA A 72 -12.89 9.94 -1.05
C ALA A 72 -13.81 11.15 -1.22
N SER A 73 -14.37 11.61 -0.11
CA SER A 73 -15.08 12.87 0.04
C SER A 73 -14.42 13.70 1.13
N HIS A 74 -14.92 14.91 1.40
CA HIS A 74 -14.37 15.71 2.50
C HIS A 74 -14.42 14.96 3.84
N ASP A 75 -15.54 14.31 4.17
CA ASP A 75 -15.75 13.75 5.52
C ASP A 75 -15.43 12.25 5.63
N SER A 76 -15.23 11.56 4.51
CA SER A 76 -15.03 10.12 4.51
C SER A 76 -14.19 9.60 3.36
N TYR A 77 -13.47 8.53 3.64
CA TYR A 77 -12.92 7.62 2.64
C TYR A 77 -13.65 6.28 2.73
N GLN A 78 -13.93 5.67 1.58
CA GLN A 78 -14.52 4.33 1.52
C GLN A 78 -13.84 3.52 0.43
N CYS A 79 -13.59 2.24 0.70
CA CYS A 79 -13.20 1.28 -0.32
C CYS A 79 -13.96 -0.04 -0.19
N LEU A 80 -14.30 -0.63 -1.34
CA LEU A 80 -14.99 -1.91 -1.46
C LEU A 80 -14.18 -2.82 -2.41
N TRP A 81 -13.93 -4.06 -2.02
CA TRP A 81 -13.23 -5.05 -2.85
C TRP A 81 -13.73 -6.46 -2.58
N THR A 82 -13.41 -7.37 -3.49
CA THR A 82 -13.60 -8.81 -3.37
C THR A 82 -12.31 -9.42 -2.82
N PRO A 83 -12.34 -10.14 -1.68
CA PRO A 83 -11.17 -10.85 -1.20
C PRO A 83 -10.65 -11.87 -2.21
N HIS A 84 -9.34 -12.08 -2.25
CA HIS A 84 -8.75 -13.18 -3.00
C HIS A 84 -9.29 -14.53 -2.51
N HIS A 85 -9.29 -15.50 -3.43
CA HIS A 85 -9.88 -16.81 -3.20
C HIS A 85 -9.14 -17.66 -2.16
N ASP A 86 -7.87 -17.34 -1.88
CA ASP A 86 -7.03 -17.99 -0.88
C ASP A 86 -7.22 -17.40 0.54
N ALA A 87 -7.97 -16.31 0.68
CA ALA A 87 -8.26 -15.68 1.97
C ALA A 87 -9.27 -16.47 2.86
N GLY A 88 -9.77 -17.63 2.39
CA GLY A 88 -10.75 -18.42 3.11
C GLY A 88 -12.16 -17.81 3.07
N SER A 89 -12.83 -17.72 4.21
CA SER A 89 -14.14 -17.06 4.30
C SER A 89 -14.00 -15.52 4.31
N SER A 90 -15.06 -14.77 4.02
CA SER A 90 -15.03 -13.30 4.17
C SER A 90 -14.77 -12.86 5.61
N ALA A 91 -15.11 -13.68 6.61
CA ALA A 91 -14.79 -13.40 8.00
C ALA A 91 -13.29 -13.55 8.28
N ASP A 92 -12.65 -14.60 7.73
CA ASP A 92 -11.19 -14.80 7.84
C ASP A 92 -10.44 -13.67 7.13
N ALA A 93 -10.88 -13.31 5.92
CA ALA A 93 -10.34 -12.17 5.18
C ALA A 93 -10.48 -10.86 5.97
N LEU A 94 -11.64 -10.62 6.61
CA LEU A 94 -11.86 -9.44 7.44
C LEU A 94 -10.95 -9.43 8.67
N GLN A 95 -10.68 -10.59 9.29
CA GLN A 95 -9.76 -10.71 10.41
C GLN A 95 -8.32 -10.39 10.00
N SER A 96 -7.87 -10.85 8.82
CA SER A 96 -6.55 -10.50 8.29
C SER A 96 -6.40 -8.99 8.07
N VAL A 97 -7.41 -8.35 7.47
CA VAL A 97 -7.43 -6.88 7.31
C VAL A 97 -7.35 -6.17 8.67
N ALA A 98 -8.08 -6.65 9.68
CA ALA A 98 -8.04 -6.05 11.01
C ALA A 98 -6.70 -6.25 11.73
N ALA A 99 -6.05 -7.40 11.56
CA ALA A 99 -4.72 -7.65 12.09
C ALA A 99 -3.69 -6.68 11.50
N ASP A 100 -3.79 -6.43 10.20
CA ASP A 100 -2.91 -5.47 9.53
C ASP A 100 -3.24 -4.03 9.91
N ILE A 101 -4.52 -3.64 10.04
CA ILE A 101 -4.88 -2.32 10.58
C ILE A 101 -4.24 -2.09 11.96
N ALA A 102 -4.35 -3.06 12.87
CA ALA A 102 -3.75 -2.99 14.20
C ALA A 102 -2.22 -2.88 14.14
N SER A 103 -1.59 -3.59 13.21
CA SER A 103 -0.14 -3.57 13.01
C SER A 103 0.35 -2.25 12.38
N CYS A 104 -0.41 -1.69 11.44
CA CYS A 104 -0.08 -0.47 10.73
C CYS A 104 -0.33 0.79 11.58
N LEU A 105 -1.27 0.74 12.51
CA LEU A 105 -1.73 1.85 13.34
C LEU A 105 -1.64 1.50 14.84
N PRO A 106 -0.43 1.48 15.43
CA PRO A 106 -0.22 1.04 16.81
C PRO A 106 -0.93 1.93 17.86
N ASP A 107 -1.24 3.18 17.51
CA ASP A 107 -1.95 4.12 18.39
C ASP A 107 -3.48 3.98 18.31
N ALA A 108 -4.01 3.10 17.45
CA ALA A 108 -5.43 2.88 17.31
C ALA A 108 -5.99 1.99 18.42
N THR A 109 -7.11 2.40 18.99
CA THR A 109 -7.88 1.54 19.89
C THR A 109 -8.81 0.66 19.08
N HIS A 110 -8.70 -0.67 19.22
CA HIS A 110 -9.63 -1.65 18.67
C HIS A 110 -10.78 -1.87 19.66
N ASP A 111 -11.98 -1.33 19.38
CA ASP A 111 -13.12 -1.35 20.31
C ASP A 111 -14.27 -2.28 19.87
N GLN A 112 -14.23 -2.80 18.64
CA GLN A 112 -15.13 -3.87 18.23
C GLN A 112 -14.41 -4.92 17.37
N ASN A 113 -14.53 -6.17 17.79
CA ASN A 113 -14.07 -7.35 17.07
C ASN A 113 -15.23 -8.35 16.92
N SER A 114 -15.77 -8.47 15.71
CA SER A 114 -16.83 -9.44 15.40
C SER A 114 -16.63 -10.02 13.98
N PRO A 115 -17.19 -11.21 13.68
CA PRO A 115 -16.99 -11.86 12.38
C PRO A 115 -17.41 -11.01 11.16
N ALA A 116 -18.34 -10.07 11.34
CA ALA A 116 -18.84 -9.21 10.25
C ALA A 116 -18.35 -7.75 10.33
N ARG A 117 -17.71 -7.34 11.43
CA ARG A 117 -17.29 -5.96 11.66
C ARG A 117 -16.10 -5.86 12.61
N GLN A 118 -15.14 -5.04 12.21
CA GLN A 118 -13.95 -4.65 12.95
C GLN A 118 -13.96 -3.12 13.04
N HIS A 119 -13.72 -2.55 14.21
CA HIS A 119 -13.76 -1.10 14.41
C HIS A 119 -12.59 -0.61 15.25
N PHE A 120 -11.93 0.42 14.75
CA PHE A 120 -10.84 1.09 15.39
C PHE A 120 -11.13 2.59 15.46
N TYR A 121 -10.55 3.26 16.45
CA TYR A 121 -10.49 4.71 16.46
C TYR A 121 -9.13 5.24 16.90
N LEU A 122 -8.80 6.44 16.43
CA LEU A 122 -7.61 7.20 16.81
C LEU A 122 -8.01 8.60 17.26
N GLY A 123 -7.19 9.21 18.13
CA GLY A 123 -7.36 10.60 18.55
C GLY A 123 -8.30 10.81 19.74
N ALA A 124 -8.38 12.06 20.17
CA ALA A 124 -9.17 12.47 21.31
C ALA A 124 -10.67 12.47 21.00
N ARG A 125 -11.49 12.33 22.03
CA ARG A 125 -12.95 12.42 21.90
C ARG A 125 -13.33 13.79 21.31
N GLY A 126 -14.10 13.79 20.22
CA GLY A 126 -14.49 15.00 19.48
C GLY A 126 -13.54 15.43 18.35
N LYS A 127 -12.45 14.68 18.14
CA LYS A 127 -11.58 14.73 16.95
C LYS A 127 -11.08 13.31 16.61
N ARG A 128 -12.01 12.35 16.56
CA ARG A 128 -11.68 10.94 16.34
C ARG A 128 -11.69 10.61 14.86
N THR A 129 -10.63 9.96 14.42
CA THR A 129 -10.65 9.20 13.18
C THR A 129 -11.23 7.82 13.49
N GLN A 130 -12.33 7.45 12.83
CA GLN A 130 -12.96 6.13 12.94
C GLN A 130 -12.63 5.30 11.72
N ILE A 131 -12.25 4.04 11.94
CA ILE A 131 -11.90 3.08 10.89
C ILE A 131 -12.81 1.87 11.08
N THR A 132 -13.67 1.61 10.12
CA THR A 132 -14.58 0.46 10.12
C THR A 132 -14.26 -0.45 8.96
N ALA A 133 -13.91 -1.71 9.22
CA ALA A 133 -13.85 -2.77 8.22
C ALA A 133 -15.03 -3.73 8.43
N THR A 134 -15.72 -4.10 7.35
CA THR A 134 -16.94 -4.92 7.41
C THR A 134 -17.03 -5.88 6.23
N THR A 135 -17.74 -6.99 6.42
CA THR A 135 -18.24 -7.79 5.28
C THR A 135 -19.39 -7.05 4.61
N ALA A 136 -19.35 -6.91 3.29
CA ALA A 136 -20.38 -6.26 2.48
C ALA A 136 -21.06 -7.30 1.59
N GLY A 137 -22.04 -8.02 2.16
CA GLY A 137 -22.60 -9.21 1.54
C GLY A 137 -21.66 -10.41 1.66
N ALA A 138 -21.92 -11.47 0.87
CA ALA A 138 -21.25 -12.76 1.03
C ALA A 138 -19.81 -12.83 0.47
N ALA A 139 -19.39 -11.86 -0.34
CA ALA A 139 -18.17 -11.97 -1.14
C ALA A 139 -17.33 -10.69 -1.20
N LYS A 140 -17.67 -9.65 -0.42
CA LYS A 140 -16.93 -8.38 -0.46
C LYS A 140 -16.58 -7.89 0.93
N LEU A 141 -15.50 -7.13 1.01
CA LEU A 141 -15.11 -6.36 2.18
C LEU A 141 -15.22 -4.88 1.89
N ARG A 142 -15.57 -4.12 2.92
CA ARG A 142 -15.69 -2.67 2.88
C ARG A 142 -14.88 -2.07 4.01
N LEU A 143 -13.99 -1.15 3.67
CA LEU A 143 -13.32 -0.25 4.61
C LEU A 143 -13.94 1.14 4.52
N VAL A 144 -14.20 1.77 5.67
CA VAL A 144 -14.65 3.15 5.77
C VAL A 144 -13.82 3.87 6.82
N VAL A 145 -13.26 5.02 6.45
CA VAL A 145 -12.56 5.92 7.37
C VAL A 145 -13.29 7.25 7.41
N THR A 146 -13.56 7.78 8.61
CA THR A 146 -14.25 9.07 8.80
C THR A 146 -13.55 9.90 9.86
N GLY A 147 -13.53 11.22 9.67
CA GLY A 147 -13.16 12.17 10.73
C GLY A 147 -14.42 12.68 11.44
N LYS A 148 -14.43 12.72 12.78
CA LYS A 148 -15.52 13.32 13.57
C LYS A 148 -15.03 14.14 14.75
#